data_AF-A0AAV2Q5Q1-F1
#
_entry.id   AF-A0AAV2Q5Q1-F1
#
_cell.length_a   1.000
_cell.length_b   1.000
_cell.length_c   1.000
_cell.angle_alpha   90.00
_cell.angle_beta   90.00
_cell.angle_gamma   90.00
#
_symmetry.space_group_name_H-M   'P 1'
#
loop_
_entity.id
_entity.type
_entity.pdbx_description
1 polymer ?
#
loop_
_entity_poly.entity_id
_entity_poly.type
_entity_poly.pdbx_seq_one_letter_code
_entity_poly.pdbx_strand_id
1 'polypeptide(L)'
;AIKLHRQFAHPSANRLKSLLKDASVNDKAFLALIDEVSTNCDLCKRYKRTPSRPVVSMPLAYDFNDTVAMDLKVWDKERNVYFLHLIDLATRFSIATIINKKESE
;
A
#
# COMPACT_ATOMS: atom_id res chain seq x y z
N ALA A 1 -21.03 0.49 -23.57
CA ALA A 1 -19.86 0.46 -22.66
C ALA A 1 -19.89 -0.69 -21.63
N ILE A 2 -20.93 -0.84 -20.78
CA ILE A 2 -20.97 -1.87 -19.70
C ILE A 2 -20.80 -3.31 -20.19
N LYS A 3 -21.56 -3.71 -21.23
CA LYS A 3 -21.46 -5.06 -21.80
C LYS A 3 -20.05 -5.35 -22.29
N LEU A 4 -19.45 -4.38 -22.98
CA LEU A 4 -18.10 -4.48 -23.54
C LEU A 4 -17.04 -4.58 -22.43
N HIS A 5 -17.13 -3.77 -21.37
CA HIS A 5 -16.24 -3.87 -20.21
C HIS A 5 -16.31 -5.24 -19.52
N ARG A 6 -17.49 -5.87 -19.44
CA ARG A 6 -17.66 -7.23 -18.87
C ARG A 6 -17.18 -8.34 -19.81
N GLN A 7 -17.53 -8.28 -21.09
CA GLN A 7 -17.16 -9.29 -22.09
C GLN A 7 -15.65 -9.40 -22.29
N PHE A 8 -14.93 -8.28 -22.20
CA PHE A 8 -13.47 -8.25 -22.29
C PHE A 8 -12.77 -8.50 -20.94
N ALA A 9 -13.49 -9.03 -19.94
CA ALA A 9 -12.97 -9.38 -18.62
C ALA A 9 -12.37 -8.21 -17.82
N HIS A 10 -13.10 -7.09 -17.74
CA HIS A 10 -12.73 -5.93 -16.92
C HIS A 10 -11.35 -5.32 -17.23
N PRO A 11 -11.02 -5.04 -18.50
CA PRO A 11 -9.75 -4.44 -18.84
C PRO A 11 -9.72 -2.96 -18.38
N SER A 12 -8.53 -2.38 -18.28
CA SER A 12 -8.40 -0.94 -18.03
C SER A 12 -9.04 -0.14 -19.16
N ALA A 13 -9.57 1.05 -18.83
CA ALA A 13 -10.16 1.96 -19.81
C ALA A 13 -9.22 2.22 -21.00
N ASN A 14 -7.91 2.40 -20.74
CA ASN A 14 -6.92 2.61 -21.79
C ASN A 14 -6.82 1.43 -22.77
N ARG A 15 -6.80 0.19 -22.29
CA ARG A 15 -6.76 -0.99 -23.16
C ARG A 15 -8.01 -1.08 -24.04
N LEU A 16 -9.17 -0.79 -23.44
CA LEU A 16 -10.44 -0.81 -24.15
C LEU A 16 -10.52 0.28 -25.22
N LYS A 17 -9.99 1.48 -24.91
CA LYS A 17 -9.89 2.59 -25.86
C LYS A 17 -8.93 2.29 -27.00
N SER A 18 -7.78 1.66 -26.73
CA SER A 18 -6.86 1.23 -27.78
C SER A 18 -7.53 0.23 -28.73
N LEU A 19 -8.22 -0.79 -28.19
CA LEU A 19 -8.94 -1.77 -28.99
C LEU A 19 -10.00 -1.14 -29.91
N LEU A 20 -10.71 -0.11 -29.43
CA LEU A 20 -11.71 0.59 -30.24
C LEU A 20 -11.09 1.47 -31.32
N LYS A 21 -9.94 2.10 -31.03
CA LYS A 21 -9.16 2.83 -32.04
C LYS A 21 -8.68 1.91 -33.15
N ASP A 22 -8.21 0.71 -32.81
CA ASP A 22 -7.78 -0.30 -33.78
C ASP A 22 -8.96 -0.77 -34.65
N ALA A 23 -10.17 -0.83 -34.07
CA ALA A 23 -11.42 -1.08 -34.79
C ALA A 23 -11.98 0.15 -35.55
N SER A 24 -11.20 1.24 -35.68
CA SER A 24 -11.60 2.50 -36.33
C SER A 24 -12.81 3.21 -35.69
N VAL A 25 -13.13 2.91 -34.44
CA VAL A 25 -14.21 3.55 -33.67
C VAL A 25 -13.63 4.72 -32.87
N ASN A 26 -13.86 5.94 -33.36
CA ASN A 26 -13.33 7.19 -32.78
C ASN A 26 -14.40 8.11 -32.17
N ASP A 27 -15.54 7.54 -31.74
CA ASP A 27 -16.58 8.32 -31.07
C ASP A 27 -16.14 8.77 -29.67
N LYS A 28 -15.94 10.09 -29.51
CA LYS A 28 -15.53 10.70 -28.24
C LYS A 28 -16.54 10.48 -27.12
N ALA A 29 -17.84 10.48 -27.43
CA ALA A 29 -18.88 10.27 -26.43
C ALA A 29 -18.82 8.83 -25.89
N PHE A 30 -18.64 7.86 -26.78
CA PHE A 30 -18.49 6.46 -26.38
C PHE A 30 -17.19 6.19 -25.59
N LEU A 31 -16.07 6.82 -25.96
CA LEU A 31 -14.81 6.70 -25.23
C LEU A 31 -14.91 7.29 -23.81
N ALA A 32 -15.68 8.36 -23.62
CA ALA A 32 -15.95 8.92 -22.29
C ALA A 32 -16.81 7.97 -21.43
N LEU A 33 -17.84 7.34 -22.03
CA LEU A 33 -18.66 6.33 -21.35
C LEU A 33 -17.85 5.12 -20.86
N ILE A 34 -16.73 4.80 -21.53
CA ILE A 34 -15.83 3.72 -21.11
C ILE A 34 -15.06 4.09 -19.84
N ASP A 35 -14.60 5.33 -19.72
CA ASP A 35 -13.95 5.81 -18.50
C ASP A 35 -14.91 5.77 -17.33
N GLU A 36 -16.15 6.23 -17.55
CA GLU A 36 -17.18 6.24 -16.53
C GLU A 36 -17.49 4.82 -16.03
N VAL A 37 -17.71 3.87 -16.94
CA VAL A 37 -17.97 2.46 -16.60
C VAL A 37 -16.79 1.83 -15.88
N SER A 38 -15.56 2.06 -16.35
CA SER A 38 -14.37 1.49 -15.72
C SER A 38 -14.12 2.08 -14.32
N THR A 39 -14.46 3.34 -14.10
CA THR A 39 -14.32 4.02 -12.81
C THR A 39 -15.41 3.56 -11.85
N ASN A 40 -16.64 3.36 -12.33
CA ASN A 40 -17.80 3.02 -11.50
C ASN A 40 -18.05 1.52 -11.31
N CYS A 41 -17.27 0.64 -11.94
CA CYS A 41 -17.44 -0.80 -11.78
C CYS A 41 -17.04 -1.28 -10.37
N ASP A 42 -18.00 -1.85 -9.63
CA ASP A 42 -17.78 -2.33 -8.26
C ASP A 42 -16.73 -3.44 -8.16
N LEU A 43 -16.70 -4.38 -9.11
CA LEU A 43 -15.69 -5.44 -9.17
C LEU A 43 -14.30 -4.83 -9.35
N CYS A 44 -14.14 -3.93 -10.31
CA CYS A 44 -12.86 -3.25 -10.51
C CYS A 44 -12.43 -2.47 -9.27
N LYS A 45 -13.34 -1.74 -8.60
CA LYS A 45 -13.01 -1.02 -7.36
C LYS A 45 -12.51 -1.94 -6.27
N ARG A 46 -13.13 -3.12 -6.10
CA ARG A 46 -12.77 -4.10 -5.04
C ARG A 46 -11.44 -4.80 -5.31
N TYR A 47 -11.15 -5.15 -6.56
CA TYR A 47 -9.95 -5.93 -6.93
C TYR A 47 -8.80 -5.07 -7.45
N LYS A 48 -8.99 -3.76 -7.62
CA LYS A 48 -7.92 -2.85 -8.02
C LYS A 48 -6.85 -2.80 -6.94
N ARG A 49 -5.58 -2.83 -7.37
CA ARG A 49 -4.44 -2.63 -6.49
C ARG A 49 -4.57 -1.29 -5.76
N THR A 50 -4.40 -1.32 -4.45
CA THR A 50 -4.36 -0.11 -3.62
C THR A 50 -3.28 0.84 -4.17
N PRO A 51 -3.60 2.13 -4.39
CA PRO A 51 -2.61 3.10 -4.83
C PRO A 51 -1.47 3.17 -3.80
N SER A 52 -0.27 3.50 -4.28
CA SER A 52 0.90 3.69 -3.41
C SER A 52 0.57 4.71 -2.33
N ARG A 53 0.94 4.39 -1.08
CA ARG A 53 0.80 5.31 0.05
C ARG A 53 1.65 6.57 -0.21
N PRO A 54 1.26 7.74 0.34
CA PRO A 54 2.04 8.96 0.22
C PRO A 54 3.48 8.74 0.71
N VAL A 55 4.44 9.39 0.04
CA VAL A 55 5.88 9.28 0.34
C VAL A 55 6.21 9.83 1.73
N VAL A 56 5.38 10.73 2.25
CA VAL A 56 5.59 11.44 3.50
C VAL A 56 4.47 11.19 4.49
N SER A 57 4.79 11.23 5.78
CA SER A 57 3.85 11.22 6.89
C SER A 57 4.15 12.37 7.84
N MET A 58 3.18 12.76 8.65
CA MET A 58 3.42 13.67 9.77
C MET A 58 4.35 13.00 10.80
N PRO A 59 5.18 13.77 11.53
CA PRO A 59 6.01 13.24 12.60
C PRO A 59 5.13 12.68 13.74
N LEU A 60 5.60 11.61 14.37
CA LEU A 60 4.88 10.95 15.47
C LEU A 60 5.18 11.56 16.85
N ALA A 61 6.27 12.31 16.99
CA ALA A 61 6.74 12.91 18.24
C ALA A 61 7.40 14.27 17.97
N TYR A 62 7.36 15.17 18.96
CA TYR A 62 7.93 16.51 18.86
C TYR A 62 9.00 16.75 19.93
N ASP A 63 8.79 16.24 21.14
CA ASP A 63 9.69 16.37 22.28
C ASP A 63 10.31 15.02 22.68
N PHE A 64 11.40 15.09 23.44
CA PHE A 64 12.09 13.90 23.94
C PHE A 64 11.16 13.08 24.84
N ASN A 65 11.15 11.77 24.63
CA ASN A 65 10.35 10.79 25.37
C ASN A 65 8.83 10.89 25.14
N ASP A 66 8.38 11.62 24.13
CA ASP A 66 6.97 11.63 23.68
C ASP A 66 6.52 10.28 23.12
N THR A 67 7.35 9.67 22.26
CA THR A 67 7.06 8.38 21.64
C THR A 67 8.35 7.61 21.39
N VAL A 68 8.37 6.38 21.88
CA VAL A 68 9.47 5.45 21.70
C VAL A 68 9.03 4.34 20.74
N ALA A 69 9.80 4.16 19.67
CA ALA A 69 9.70 2.96 18.84
C ALA A 69 10.54 1.85 19.47
N MET A 70 9.92 0.70 19.70
CA MET A 70 10.57 -0.48 20.26
C MET A 70 10.44 -1.64 19.27
N ASP A 71 11.54 -2.35 19.06
CA ASP A 71 11.57 -3.53 18.21
C ASP A 71 12.44 -4.62 18.83
N LEU A 72 11.99 -5.86 18.67
CA LEU A 72 12.71 -7.04 19.16
C LEU A 72 13.29 -7.80 17.97
N LYS A 73 14.61 -7.75 17.81
CA LYS A 73 15.33 -8.52 16.81
C LYS A 73 15.72 -9.88 17.37
N VAL A 74 15.54 -10.92 16.57
CA VAL A 74 15.99 -12.28 16.90
C VAL A 74 17.33 -12.50 16.20
N TRP A 75 18.38 -12.76 16.97
CA TRP A 75 19.72 -13.04 16.41
C TRP A 75 19.96 -14.54 16.27
N ASP A 76 19.79 -15.27 17.36
CA ASP A 76 19.99 -16.71 17.41
C ASP A 76 18.85 -17.34 18.21
N LYS A 77 17.98 -18.08 17.53
CA LYS A 77 16.83 -18.75 18.17
C LYS A 77 17.27 -19.94 19.02
N GLU A 78 18.31 -20.65 18.63
CA GLU A 78 18.78 -21.85 19.33
C GLU A 78 19.42 -21.46 20.66
N ARG A 79 20.16 -20.35 20.67
CA ARG A 79 20.78 -19.78 21.87
C ARG A 79 19.90 -18.78 22.61
N ASN A 80 18.66 -18.58 22.17
CA ASN A 80 17.73 -17.60 22.73
C ASN A 80 18.32 -16.18 22.84
N VAL A 81 19.08 -15.72 21.85
CA VAL A 81 19.67 -14.39 21.83
C VAL A 81 18.75 -13.43 21.07
N TYR A 82 18.19 -12.46 21.79
CA TYR A 82 17.35 -11.41 21.25
C TYR A 82 17.96 -10.03 21.54
N PHE A 83 17.80 -9.09 20.62
CA PHE A 83 18.15 -7.69 20.80
C PHE A 83 16.88 -6.86 20.91
N LEU A 84 16.66 -6.27 22.07
CA LEU A 84 15.62 -5.27 22.26
C LEU A 84 16.22 -3.90 21.94
N HIS A 85 15.69 -3.24 20.92
CA HIS A 85 16.13 -1.93 20.47
C HIS A 85 15.02 -0.91 20.67
N LEU A 86 15.33 0.16 21.40
CA LEU A 86 14.45 1.28 21.68
C LEU A 86 15.02 2.54 21.03
N ILE A 87 14.16 3.31 20.38
CA ILE A 87 14.52 4.57 19.72
C ILE A 87 13.48 5.63 20.08
N ASP A 88 13.93 6.73 20.65
CA ASP A 88 13.11 7.94 20.80
C ASP A 88 12.84 8.57 19.42
N LEU A 89 11.57 8.78 19.07
CA LEU A 89 11.19 9.20 17.72
C LEU A 89 11.48 10.69 17.44
N ALA A 90 11.55 11.54 18.46
CA ALA A 90 11.84 12.97 18.31
C ALA A 90 13.34 13.22 18.12
N THR A 91 14.18 12.66 18.99
CA THR A 91 15.63 12.93 19.05
C THR A 91 16.49 11.88 18.36
N ARG A 92 15.92 10.71 18.03
CA ARG A 92 16.66 9.53 17.52
C ARG A 92 17.67 8.95 18.50
N PHE A 93 17.55 9.29 19.79
CA PHE A 93 18.31 8.64 20.83
C PHE A 93 17.95 7.15 20.90
N SER A 94 18.95 6.28 20.82
CA SER A 94 18.75 4.83 20.70
C SER A 94 19.50 4.06 21.78
N ILE A 95 18.85 3.08 22.39
CA ILE A 95 19.43 2.13 23.34
C ILE A 95 19.07 0.72 22.89
N ALA A 96 20.03 -0.20 22.96
CA ALA A 96 19.79 -1.62 22.72
C ALA A 96 20.30 -2.46 23.90
N THR A 97 19.59 -3.53 24.20
CA THR A 97 20.00 -4.53 25.20
C THR A 97 19.80 -5.95 24.68
N ILE A 98 20.62 -6.87 25.15
CA ILE A 98 20.48 -8.30 24.87
C ILE A 98 19.53 -8.89 25.92
N ILE A 99 18.48 -9.57 25.46
CA ILE A 99 17.58 -10.32 26.33
C ILE A 99 17.57 -11.79 25.93
N ASN A 100 17.45 -12.67 26.93
CA ASN A 100 17.44 -14.12 26.73
C ASN A 100 16.04 -14.75 26.78
N LYS A 101 15.02 -13.93 27.06
CA LYS A 101 13.61 -14.33 27.15
C LYS A 101 12.76 -13.26 26.48
N LYS A 102 11.66 -13.70 25.86
CA LYS A 102 10.66 -12.82 25.22
C LYS A 102 9.48 -12.48 26.14
N GLU A 103 9.44 -13.08 27.33
CA GLU A 103 8.34 -12.91 28.28
C GLU A 103 8.46 -11.59 29.03
N SER A 104 7.33 -10.95 29.30
CA SER A 104 7.22 -9.93 30.34
C SER A 104 7.25 -10.62 31.70
N GLU A 105 7.95 -10.04 32.68
CA GLU A 105 7.77 -10.43 34.10
C GLU A 105 6.31 -10.32 34.55
#